data_AF-A0A7W0N4R5-F1
#
_entry.id   AF-A0A7W0N4R5-F1
#
_cell.length_a   1.000
_cell.length_b   1.000
_cell.length_c   1.000
_cell.angle_alpha   90.00
_cell.angle_beta   90.00
_cell.angle_gamma   90.00
#
_symmetry.space_group_name_H-M   'P 1'
#
loop_
_entity.id
_entity.type
_entity.pdbx_description
1 polymer ?
#
loop_
_entity_poly.entity_id
_entity_poly.type
_entity_poly.pdbx_seq_one_letter_code
_entity_poly.pdbx_strand_id
1 'polypeptide(L)'
;DLVLHGGHVEPWAEALLYAAARAQHVEQVIRPALERGESVICDRYVDSSVAYQGVGRGLGLERVLEINLAAVGGVMPDRTFLLLLDASSVSDRVGSEHDRLEREDEEFHRRVDAGYRELAERFPDRIVVLDGTLRPEKIAEEVHGALRVSA
;
A
#
# COMPACT_ATOMS: atom_id res chain seq x y z
N ASP A 1 5.57 -3.32 18.16
CA ASP A 1 7.00 -3.61 18.28
C ASP A 1 7.56 -4.56 17.22
N LEU A 2 7.17 -5.84 17.15
CA LEU A 2 7.83 -6.80 16.24
C LEU A 2 7.89 -6.37 14.75
N VAL A 3 6.83 -5.74 14.24
CA VAL A 3 6.75 -5.35 12.82
C VAL A 3 7.55 -4.08 12.49
N LEU A 4 7.45 -3.05 13.35
CA LEU A 4 7.98 -1.70 13.09
C LEU A 4 9.31 -1.40 13.82
N HIS A 5 9.56 -2.03 14.96
CA HIS A 5 10.64 -1.69 15.91
C HIS A 5 11.38 -2.92 16.49
N GLY A 6 11.08 -4.12 16.02
CA GLY A 6 11.73 -5.37 16.44
C GLY A 6 13.07 -5.61 15.74
N GLY A 7 13.76 -6.69 16.14
CA GLY A 7 14.93 -7.20 15.41
C GLY A 7 14.56 -7.79 14.04
N HIS A 8 15.45 -8.60 13.47
CA HIS A 8 15.19 -9.28 12.19
C HIS A 8 13.89 -10.11 12.24
N VAL A 9 13.05 -9.96 11.21
CA VAL A 9 11.82 -10.72 11.02
C VAL A 9 11.90 -11.39 9.66
N GLU A 10 11.71 -12.71 9.63
CA GLU A 10 11.71 -13.48 8.38
C GLU A 10 10.61 -12.98 7.43
N PRO A 11 10.85 -12.92 6.10
CA PRO A 11 9.92 -12.34 5.14
C PRO A 11 8.47 -12.87 5.24
N TRP A 12 8.30 -14.18 5.39
CA TRP A 12 6.97 -14.77 5.55
C TRP A 12 6.32 -14.41 6.88
N ALA A 13 7.09 -14.28 7.95
CA ALA A 13 6.57 -13.80 9.23
C ALA A 13 6.13 -12.34 9.11
N GLU A 14 6.91 -11.48 8.45
CA GLU A 14 6.54 -10.09 8.16
C GLU A 14 5.21 -10.02 7.37
N ALA A 15 5.11 -10.77 6.28
CA ALA A 15 3.91 -10.80 5.43
C ALA A 15 2.66 -11.26 6.20
N LEU A 16 2.78 -12.32 6.99
CA LEU A 16 1.67 -12.87 7.76
C LEU A 16 1.26 -11.94 8.91
N LEU A 17 2.19 -11.23 9.54
CA LEU A 17 1.87 -10.23 10.56
C LEU A 17 1.07 -9.05 9.97
N TYR A 18 1.46 -8.56 8.79
CA TYR A 18 0.67 -7.53 8.10
C TYR A 18 -0.71 -8.05 7.68
N ALA A 19 -0.80 -9.28 7.16
CA ALA A 19 -2.07 -9.89 6.79
C ALA A 19 -3.00 -10.05 8.02
N ALA A 20 -2.46 -10.52 9.16
CA ALA A 20 -3.21 -10.65 10.41
C ALA A 20 -3.69 -9.30 10.95
N ALA A 21 -2.82 -8.28 10.95
CA ALA A 21 -3.20 -6.93 11.36
C ALA A 21 -4.31 -6.36 10.47
N ARG A 22 -4.24 -6.60 9.16
CA ARG A 22 -5.25 -6.16 8.20
C ARG A 22 -6.57 -6.89 8.37
N ALA A 23 -6.56 -8.21 8.59
CA ALA A 23 -7.77 -8.98 8.89
C ALA A 23 -8.51 -8.39 10.09
N GLN A 24 -7.78 -8.11 11.18
CA GLN A 24 -8.34 -7.48 12.37
C GLN A 24 -8.94 -6.10 12.07
N HIS A 25 -8.22 -5.28 11.30
CA HIS A 25 -8.65 -3.92 10.95
C HIS A 25 -9.89 -3.91 10.06
N VAL A 26 -10.01 -4.88 9.14
CA VAL A 26 -11.21 -5.03 8.31
C VAL A 26 -12.43 -5.32 9.17
N GLU A 27 -12.35 -6.32 10.04
CA GLU A 27 -13.51 -6.75 10.83
C GLU A 27 -13.92 -5.74 11.90
N GLN A 28 -12.96 -4.99 12.47
CA GLN A 28 -13.28 -4.04 13.54
C GLN A 28 -13.61 -2.62 13.09
N VAL A 29 -13.10 -2.21 11.92
CA VAL A 29 -13.16 -0.80 11.49
C VAL A 29 -13.79 -0.68 10.10
N ILE A 30 -13.17 -1.30 9.09
CA ILE A 30 -13.54 -1.04 7.68
C ILE A 30 -14.92 -1.63 7.36
N ARG A 31 -15.12 -2.93 7.58
CA ARG A 31 -16.39 -3.60 7.24
C ARG A 31 -17.58 -2.96 7.97
N PRO A 32 -17.53 -2.69 9.28
CA PRO A 32 -18.63 -2.00 9.95
C PRO A 32 -18.91 -0.59 9.39
N ALA A 33 -17.89 0.16 8.97
CA ALA A 33 -18.08 1.48 8.36
C ALA A 33 -18.76 1.38 6.98
N LEU A 34 -18.29 0.46 6.15
CA LEU A 34 -18.88 0.20 4.83
C LEU A 34 -20.34 -0.29 4.94
N GLU A 35 -20.65 -1.15 5.92
CA GLU A 35 -22.02 -1.62 6.18
C GLU A 35 -22.97 -0.47 6.60
N ARG A 36 -22.45 0.61 7.18
CA ARG A 36 -23.22 1.83 7.47
C ARG A 36 -23.35 2.78 6.27
N GLY A 37 -22.74 2.44 5.13
CA GLY A 37 -22.71 3.29 3.94
C GLY A 37 -21.71 4.44 4.03
N GLU A 38 -20.73 4.36 4.94
CA GLU A 38 -19.68 5.37 5.07
C GLU A 38 -18.58 5.15 4.03
N SER A 39 -17.93 6.23 3.61
CA SER A 39 -16.68 6.15 2.84
C SER A 39 -15.49 5.93 3.76
N VAL A 40 -14.61 5.00 3.41
CA VAL A 40 -13.39 4.70 4.17
C VAL A 40 -12.16 5.17 3.38
N ILE A 41 -11.33 5.99 4.01
CA ILE A 41 -10.02 6.38 3.49
C ILE A 41 -8.97 5.66 4.32
N CYS A 42 -8.16 4.83 3.69
CA CYS A 42 -7.14 4.03 4.36
C CYS A 42 -5.76 4.39 3.80
N ASP A 43 -4.84 4.78 4.69
CA ASP A 43 -3.43 4.93 4.33
C ASP A 43 -2.77 3.55 4.28
N ARG A 44 -2.40 3.14 3.06
CA ARG A 44 -1.92 1.80 2.70
C ARG A 44 -2.97 0.70 2.90
N TYR A 45 -2.89 -0.33 2.06
CA TYR A 45 -3.75 -1.51 2.17
C TYR A 45 -3.04 -2.75 1.62
N VAL A 46 -3.75 -3.69 0.97
CA VAL A 46 -3.21 -4.94 0.42
C VAL A 46 -2.09 -4.67 -0.58
N ASP A 47 -2.22 -3.64 -1.43
CA ASP A 47 -1.22 -3.27 -2.44
C ASP A 47 0.18 -3.07 -1.83
N SER A 48 0.25 -2.47 -0.63
CA SER A 48 1.52 -2.30 0.08
C SER A 48 2.14 -3.62 0.51
N SER A 49 1.34 -4.61 0.94
CA SER A 49 1.91 -5.91 1.26
C SER A 49 2.46 -6.61 0.03
N VAL A 50 1.79 -6.45 -1.11
CA VAL A 50 2.25 -7.02 -2.37
C VAL A 50 3.55 -6.35 -2.84
N ALA A 51 3.64 -5.02 -2.80
CA ALA A 51 4.85 -4.30 -3.18
C ALA A 51 6.04 -4.59 -2.24
N TYR A 52 5.84 -4.50 -0.92
CA TYR A 52 6.92 -4.66 0.05
C TYR A 52 7.31 -6.13 0.26
N GLN A 53 6.36 -7.00 0.58
CA GLN A 53 6.66 -8.40 0.89
C GLN A 53 6.66 -9.27 -0.37
N GLY A 54 5.74 -9.06 -1.31
CA GLY A 54 5.67 -9.84 -2.54
C GLY A 54 6.89 -9.60 -3.42
N VAL A 55 7.16 -8.34 -3.75
CA VAL A 55 8.24 -7.96 -4.68
C VAL A 55 9.52 -7.57 -3.92
N GLY A 56 9.44 -6.64 -2.97
CA GLY A 56 10.60 -6.15 -2.20
C GLY A 56 11.38 -7.25 -1.48
N ARG A 57 10.68 -8.17 -0.80
CA ARG A 57 11.25 -9.36 -0.14
C ARG A 57 11.32 -10.61 -1.02
N GLY A 58 10.83 -10.56 -2.26
CA GLY A 58 10.89 -11.68 -3.20
C GLY A 58 10.03 -12.89 -2.84
N LEU A 59 8.92 -12.71 -2.11
CA LEU A 59 8.00 -13.80 -1.77
C LEU A 59 7.10 -14.23 -2.94
N GLY A 60 6.97 -13.37 -3.95
CA GLY A 60 6.09 -13.54 -5.10
C GLY A 60 4.80 -12.73 -4.94
N LEU A 61 4.46 -11.98 -5.99
CA LEU A 61 3.30 -11.09 -6.04
C LEU A 61 2.01 -11.87 -5.76
N GLU A 62 1.75 -12.93 -6.52
CA GLU A 62 0.53 -13.73 -6.45
C GLU A 62 0.34 -14.33 -5.06
N ARG A 63 1.40 -14.89 -4.49
CA ARG A 63 1.35 -15.58 -3.20
C ARG A 63 0.97 -14.62 -2.07
N VAL A 64 1.56 -13.43 -2.06
CA VAL A 64 1.26 -12.41 -1.06
C VAL A 64 -0.12 -11.79 -1.29
N LEU A 65 -0.53 -11.60 -2.54
CA LEU A 65 -1.88 -11.13 -2.87
C LEU A 65 -2.95 -12.13 -2.41
N GLU A 66 -2.79 -13.42 -2.69
CA GLU A 66 -3.75 -14.48 -2.33
C GLU A 66 -3.98 -14.56 -0.82
N ILE A 67 -2.91 -14.57 -0.03
CA ILE A 67 -3.02 -14.61 1.43
C ILE A 67 -3.74 -13.37 1.97
N ASN A 68 -3.46 -12.20 1.39
CA ASN A 68 -4.10 -10.98 1.81
C ASN A 68 -5.57 -10.91 1.40
N LEU A 69 -5.93 -11.36 0.20
CA LEU A 69 -7.32 -11.47 -0.24
C LEU A 69 -8.14 -12.37 0.69
N ALA A 70 -7.56 -13.50 1.11
CA ALA A 70 -8.17 -14.37 2.11
C ALA A 70 -8.31 -13.65 3.47
N ALA A 71 -7.24 -12.99 3.93
CA ALA A 71 -7.22 -12.30 5.22
C ALA A 71 -8.26 -11.17 5.32
N VAL A 72 -8.52 -10.44 4.24
CA VAL A 72 -9.50 -9.34 4.20
C VAL A 72 -10.91 -9.79 3.80
N GLY A 73 -11.13 -11.09 3.60
CA GLY A 73 -12.42 -11.63 3.18
C GLY A 73 -12.93 -10.99 1.88
N GLY A 74 -12.02 -10.72 0.93
CA GLY A 74 -12.34 -10.08 -0.35
C GLY A 74 -12.68 -8.59 -0.32
N VAL A 75 -12.62 -7.92 0.85
CA VAL A 75 -12.82 -6.46 0.94
C VAL A 75 -11.64 -5.75 0.29
N MET A 76 -11.84 -5.26 -0.93
CA MET A 76 -10.85 -4.53 -1.72
C MET A 76 -11.27 -3.08 -1.94
N PRO A 77 -10.33 -2.13 -2.11
CA PRO A 77 -10.65 -0.74 -2.40
C PRO A 77 -11.31 -0.60 -3.77
N ASP A 78 -12.36 0.22 -3.87
CA ASP A 78 -12.93 0.64 -5.16
C ASP A 78 -11.93 1.49 -5.97
N ARG A 79 -11.10 2.26 -5.25
CA ARG A 79 -10.04 3.10 -5.78
C ARG A 79 -8.81 3.05 -4.87
N THR A 80 -7.63 2.94 -5.49
CA THR A 80 -6.32 3.15 -4.85
C THR A 80 -5.66 4.32 -5.58
N PHE A 81 -5.23 5.34 -4.84
CA PHE A 81 -4.43 6.43 -5.39
C PHE A 81 -2.96 6.15 -5.11
N LEU A 82 -2.18 5.91 -6.16
CA LEU A 82 -0.77 5.62 -6.07
C LEU A 82 0.03 6.88 -6.43
N LEU A 83 0.69 7.48 -5.43
CA LEU A 83 1.57 8.62 -5.64
C LEU A 83 2.95 8.10 -6.04
N LEU A 84 3.32 8.25 -7.32
CA LEU A 84 4.65 7.88 -7.77
C LEU A 84 5.63 9.03 -7.58
N LEU A 85 6.80 8.70 -7.03
CA LEU A 85 7.91 9.62 -6.82
C LEU A 85 9.17 8.97 -7.37
N ASP A 86 9.90 9.69 -8.21
CA ASP A 86 11.26 9.28 -8.55
C ASP A 86 12.15 9.37 -7.31
N ALA A 87 13.05 8.40 -7.15
CA ALA A 87 13.91 8.28 -5.97
C ALA A 87 14.71 9.56 -5.66
N SER A 88 15.06 10.35 -6.69
CA SER A 88 15.76 11.64 -6.54
C SER A 88 14.94 12.71 -5.80
N SER A 89 13.62 12.54 -5.70
CA SER A 89 12.67 13.51 -5.16
C SER A 89 12.24 13.19 -3.72
N VAL A 90 12.70 12.07 -3.15
CA VAL A 90 12.25 11.55 -1.84
C VAL A 90 13.09 12.10 -0.68
N SER A 91 14.38 12.38 -0.89
CA SER A 91 15.33 12.73 0.17
C SER A 91 14.98 13.98 0.99
N ASP A 92 14.17 14.89 0.45
CA ASP A 92 13.78 16.14 1.12
C ASP A 92 12.45 16.03 1.90
N ARG A 93 11.73 14.90 1.78
CA ARG A 93 10.36 14.74 2.29
C ARG A 93 10.22 13.71 3.42
N VAL A 94 11.23 12.86 3.65
CA VAL A 94 11.18 11.83 4.69
C VAL A 94 11.56 12.46 6.04
N GLY A 95 10.71 12.27 7.05
CA GLY A 95 10.97 12.72 8.41
C GLY A 95 12.18 12.03 9.04
N SER A 96 12.66 12.54 10.18
CA SER A 96 13.86 12.02 10.83
C SER A 96 13.70 10.63 11.47
N GLU A 97 12.47 10.12 11.61
CA GLU A 97 12.21 8.79 12.16
C GLU A 97 11.92 7.80 11.05
N HIS A 98 12.91 6.94 10.76
CA HIS A 98 12.76 5.85 9.79
C HIS A 98 12.32 4.58 10.52
N ASP A 99 11.22 3.95 10.09
CA ASP A 99 10.83 2.62 10.54
C ASP A 99 11.76 1.52 10.00
N ARG A 100 11.53 0.25 10.37
CA ARG A 100 12.39 -0.86 9.93
C ARG A 100 12.46 -1.02 8.40
N LEU A 101 11.35 -0.78 7.68
CA LEU A 101 11.29 -0.90 6.22
C LEU A 101 11.94 0.29 5.52
N GLU A 102 11.89 1.47 6.14
CA GLU A 102 12.54 2.69 5.66
C GLU A 102 14.07 2.69 5.86
N ARG A 103 14.60 1.74 6.64
CA ARG A 103 16.05 1.52 6.82
C ARG A 103 16.64 0.46 5.91
N GLU A 104 15.84 -0.14 5.04
CA GLU A 104 16.31 -1.13 4.07
C GLU A 104 17.19 -0.46 2.99
N ASP A 105 17.89 -1.28 2.21
CA ASP A 105 18.78 -0.76 1.18
C ASP A 105 18.05 -0.19 -0.04
N GLU A 106 18.78 0.57 -0.86
CA GLU A 106 18.25 1.15 -2.11
C GLU A 106 17.71 0.09 -3.06
N GLU A 107 18.26 -1.13 -3.04
CA GLU A 107 17.81 -2.21 -3.91
C GLU A 107 16.42 -2.71 -3.52
N PHE A 108 16.16 -2.86 -2.22
CA PHE A 108 14.85 -3.15 -1.67
C PHE A 108 13.85 -2.07 -2.10
N HIS A 109 14.16 -0.80 -1.89
CA HIS A 109 13.26 0.30 -2.28
C HIS A 109 12.99 0.35 -3.79
N ARG A 110 13.98 0.07 -4.64
CA ARG A 110 13.78 -0.06 -6.09
C ARG A 110 12.83 -1.22 -6.45
N ARG A 111 12.96 -2.38 -5.77
CA ARG A 111 12.03 -3.51 -5.97
C ARG A 111 10.62 -3.17 -5.52
N VAL A 112 10.46 -2.42 -4.42
CA VAL A 112 9.15 -1.94 -3.96
C VAL A 112 8.50 -0.99 -4.97
N ASP A 113 9.26 -0.02 -5.51
CA ASP A 113 8.76 0.88 -6.56
C ASP A 113 8.31 0.10 -7.80
N ALA A 114 9.14 -0.84 -8.27
CA ALA A 114 8.79 -1.73 -9.38
C ALA A 114 7.50 -2.52 -9.10
N GLY A 115 7.32 -3.02 -7.88
CA GLY A 115 6.10 -3.73 -7.48
C GLY A 115 4.85 -2.85 -7.50
N TYR A 116 4.95 -1.59 -7.10
CA TYR A 116 3.83 -0.64 -7.22
C TYR A 116 3.48 -0.31 -8.67
N ARG A 117 4.49 -0.15 -9.53
CA ARG A 117 4.28 0.08 -10.97
C ARG A 117 3.62 -1.13 -11.64
N GLU A 118 4.07 -2.34 -11.33
CA GLU A 118 3.45 -3.59 -11.81
C GLU A 118 1.99 -3.71 -11.36
N LEU A 119 1.68 -3.37 -10.10
CA LEU A 119 0.31 -3.34 -9.60
C LEU A 119 -0.58 -2.36 -10.39
N ALA A 120 -0.07 -1.17 -10.69
CA ALA A 120 -0.80 -0.15 -11.44
C ALA A 120 -1.13 -0.62 -12.87
N GLU A 121 -0.20 -1.31 -13.53
CA GLU A 121 -0.42 -1.91 -14.85
C GLU A 121 -1.43 -3.07 -14.80
N ARG A 122 -1.39 -3.88 -13.72
CA ARG A 122 -2.26 -5.05 -13.56
C ARG A 122 -3.70 -4.69 -13.17
N PHE A 123 -3.89 -3.59 -12.43
CA PHE A 123 -5.19 -3.18 -11.91
C PHE A 123 -5.57 -1.74 -12.31
N PRO A 124 -5.55 -1.41 -13.62
CA PRO A 124 -5.75 -0.03 -14.09
C PRO A 124 -7.16 0.50 -13.79
N ASP A 125 -8.15 -0.38 -13.62
CA ASP A 125 -9.53 0.00 -13.34
C ASP A 125 -9.75 0.50 -11.91
N ARG A 126 -8.85 0.17 -10.97
CA ARG A 126 -8.93 0.61 -9.56
C ARG A 126 -7.75 1.47 -9.12
N ILE A 127 -6.57 1.30 -9.73
CA ILE A 127 -5.37 2.04 -9.34
C ILE A 127 -5.22 3.28 -10.23
N VAL A 128 -5.34 4.44 -9.60
CA VAL A 128 -5.11 5.75 -10.23
C VAL A 128 -3.70 6.20 -9.87
N VAL A 129 -2.82 6.25 -10.87
CA VAL A 129 -1.45 6.74 -10.73
C VAL A 129 -1.45 8.26 -10.77
N LEU A 130 -0.83 8.89 -9.78
CA LEU A 130 -0.68 10.34 -9.67
C LEU A 130 0.80 10.69 -9.58
N ASP A 131 1.17 11.83 -10.15
CA ASP A 131 2.51 12.40 -10.01
C ASP A 131 2.68 12.98 -8.60
N GLY A 132 3.43 12.26 -7.76
CA GLY A 132 3.71 12.67 -6.40
C GLY A 132 4.64 13.89 -6.29
N THR A 133 5.30 14.29 -7.39
CA THR A 133 6.21 15.46 -7.38
C THR A 133 5.44 16.78 -7.35
N LEU A 134 4.17 16.75 -7.74
CA LEU A 134 3.28 17.91 -7.71
C LEU A 134 3.04 18.42 -6.28
N ARG A 135 2.57 19.67 -6.19
CA ARG A 135 2.19 20.27 -4.90
C ARG A 135 0.95 19.59 -4.33
N PRO A 136 0.79 19.50 -3.00
CA PRO A 136 -0.34 18.84 -2.37
C PRO A 136 -1.71 19.31 -2.89
N GLU A 137 -1.87 20.60 -3.17
CA GLU A 137 -3.13 21.15 -3.69
C GLU A 137 -3.48 20.56 -5.07
N LYS A 138 -2.46 20.35 -5.91
CA LYS A 138 -2.66 19.80 -7.25
C LYS A 138 -3.00 18.31 -7.21
N ILE A 139 -2.35 17.56 -6.33
CA ILE A 139 -2.67 16.14 -6.10
C ILE A 139 -4.10 16.01 -5.58
N ALA A 140 -4.52 16.87 -4.64
CA ALA A 140 -5.88 16.87 -4.12
C ALA A 140 -6.95 17.15 -5.20
N GLU A 141 -6.67 18.08 -6.13
CA GLU A 141 -7.54 18.31 -7.30
C GLU A 141 -7.69 17.06 -8.16
N GLU A 142 -6.59 16.35 -8.44
CA GLU A 142 -6.59 15.15 -9.28
C GLU A 142 -7.34 13.98 -8.62
N VAL A 143 -7.08 13.74 -7.33
CA VAL A 143 -7.83 12.75 -6.52
C VAL A 143 -9.33 13.03 -6.60
N HIS A 144 -9.73 14.27 -6.33
CA HIS A 144 -11.14 14.64 -6.34
C HIS A 144 -11.79 14.58 -7.74
N GLY A 145 -11.03 14.88 -8.80
CA GLY A 145 -11.47 14.68 -10.18
C GLY A 145 -11.73 13.21 -10.50
N ALA A 146 -10.84 12.31 -10.07
CA ALA A 146 -10.96 10.87 -10.29
C ALA A 146 -12.10 10.21 -9.50
N LEU A 147 -12.52 10.79 -8.35
CA LEU A 147 -13.69 10.33 -7.60
C LEU A 147 -15.02 10.62 -8.30
N ARG A 148 -15.06 11.59 -9.22
CA ARG A 148 -16.30 12.06 -9.88
C ARG A 148 -16.70 11.25 -11.11
N VAL A 149 -15.98 10.16 -11.43
CA VAL A 149 -16.28 9.31 -12.58
C VAL A 149 -16.99 8.04 -12.14
N SER A 150 -18.32 8.12 -12.05
CA SER A 150 -19.31 7.07 -12.37
C SER A 150 -20.72 7.62 -12.10
N ALA A 151 -21.38 8.10 -13.15
CA ALA A 151 -22.83 8.25 -13.25
C ALA A 151 -23.31 7.38 -14.41
#